data_AF-A0A2S5WKZ4-F1
#
_entry.id   AF-A0A2S5WKZ4-F1
#
_cell.length_a   1.000
_cell.length_b   1.000
_cell.length_c   1.000
_cell.angle_alpha   90.00
_cell.angle_beta   90.00
_cell.angle_gamma   90.00
#
_symmetry.space_group_name_H-M   'P 1'
#
loop_
_entity.id
_entity.type
_entity.pdbx_description
1 polymer ?
#
loop_
_entity_poly.entity_id
_entity_poly.type
_entity_poly.pdbx_seq_one_letter_code
_entity_poly.pdbx_strand_id
1 'polypeptide(L)' 'MSSPNAGIRRNRRPAGEKSFEKRVFLSEATLAAFKSAAHESGNLSLSLYLERLAAQVLEEQGTLPLFPDAEEAHTEAA' A
#
# COMPACT_ATOMS: atom_id res chain seq x y z
N MET A 1 -7.07 -18.50 -32.13
CA MET A 1 -6.59 -17.10 -32.05
C MET A 1 -6.58 -16.69 -30.58
N SER A 2 -5.46 -16.87 -29.89
CA SER A 2 -5.35 -16.57 -28.45
C SER A 2 -5.12 -15.07 -28.28
N SER A 3 -6.15 -14.34 -27.85
CA SER A 3 -5.99 -12.94 -27.45
C SER A 3 -4.99 -12.87 -26.29
N PRO A 4 -3.86 -12.14 -26.41
CA PRO A 4 -2.95 -12.00 -25.29
C PRO A 4 -3.65 -11.10 -24.26
N ASN A 5 -3.80 -11.57 -23.02
CA ASN A 5 -4.24 -10.76 -21.89
C ASN A 5 -3.22 -9.62 -21.65
N ALA A 6 -3.34 -8.53 -22.42
CA ALA A 6 -2.45 -7.37 -22.37
C ALA A 6 -2.55 -6.59 -21.05
N GLY A 7 -3.57 -6.87 -20.22
CA GLY A 7 -3.84 -6.16 -18.97
C GLY A 7 -3.01 -6.60 -17.75
N ILE A 8 -2.45 -7.81 -17.73
CA ILE A 8 -1.83 -8.41 -16.53
C ILE A 8 -0.31 -8.58 -16.72
N ARG A 9 0.33 -7.59 -17.35
CA ARG A 9 1.80 -7.53 -17.49
C ARG A 9 2.45 -6.58 -16.46
N ARG A 10 1.66 -5.93 -15.59
CA ARG A 10 2.01 -4.62 -15.01
C ARG A 10 2.11 -4.51 -13.48
N ASN A 11 1.93 -5.58 -12.71
CA ASN A 11 2.20 -5.60 -11.26
C ASN A 11 3.40 -6.49 -10.91
N ARG A 12 4.46 -6.43 -11.71
CA ARG A 12 5.69 -7.19 -11.47
C ARG A 12 6.77 -6.21 -11.02
N ARG A 13 7.46 -6.56 -9.93
CA ARG A 13 8.65 -5.84 -9.49
C ARG A 13 9.73 -5.88 -10.58
N PRO A 14 10.64 -4.89 -10.62
CA PRO A 14 11.84 -4.92 -11.44
C PRO A 14 12.56 -6.27 -11.34
N ALA A 15 13.10 -6.74 -12.47
CA ALA A 15 13.86 -7.97 -12.49
C ALA A 15 15.09 -7.85 -11.56
N GLY A 16 15.31 -8.87 -10.72
CA GLY A 16 16.45 -8.93 -9.80
C GLY A 16 16.20 -8.38 -8.39
N GLU A 17 15.02 -7.80 -8.13
CA GLU A 17 14.68 -7.30 -6.80
C GLU A 17 14.20 -8.42 -5.87
N LYS A 18 14.79 -8.50 -4.67
CA LYS A 18 14.35 -9.46 -3.64
C LYS A 18 13.02 -9.00 -3.05
N SER A 19 12.06 -9.91 -2.98
CA SER A 19 10.83 -9.68 -2.22
C SER A 19 10.93 -10.24 -0.81
N PHE A 20 10.37 -9.48 0.13
CA PHE A 20 10.22 -9.89 1.52
C PHE A 20 8.72 -9.85 1.84
N GLU A 21 8.21 -10.93 2.41
CA GLU A 21 6.83 -11.01 2.86
C GLU A 21 6.75 -10.58 4.31
N LYS A 22 5.88 -9.61 4.62
CA LYS A 22 5.52 -9.23 5.99
C LYS A 22 4.03 -9.45 6.18
N ARG A 23 3.66 -10.16 7.26
CA ARG A 23 2.25 -10.21 7.67
C ARG A 23 1.90 -8.93 8.40
N VAL A 24 0.85 -8.26 7.93
CA VAL A 24 0.29 -7.05 8.53
C VAL A 24 -1.17 -7.34 8.82
N PHE A 25 -1.60 -7.03 10.04
CA PHE A 25 -3.00 -7.13 10.42
C PHE A 25 -3.63 -5.75 10.26
N LEU A 26 -4.69 -5.66 9.46
CA LEU A 26 -5.45 -4.45 9.21
C LEU A 26 -6.90 -4.69 9.65
N SER A 27 -7.57 -3.62 10.07
CA SER A 27 -9.03 -3.68 10.20
C SER A 27 -9.66 -3.97 8.83
N GLU A 28 -10.85 -4.56 8.83
CA GLU A 28 -11.58 -4.86 7.60
C GLU A 28 -11.85 -3.59 6.77
N ALA A 29 -12.28 -2.52 7.43
CA ALA A 29 -12.57 -1.24 6.78
C ALA A 29 -11.32 -0.65 6.11
N THR A 30 -10.18 -0.67 6.81
CA THR A 30 -8.90 -0.18 6.27
C THR A 30 -8.46 -1.01 5.07
N LEU A 31 -8.57 -2.34 5.16
CA LEU A 31 -8.20 -3.23 4.06
C LEU A 31 -9.07 -2.99 2.82
N ALA A 32 -10.39 -2.81 3.01
CA ALA A 32 -11.31 -2.52 1.93
C ALA A 32 -10.97 -1.18 1.25
N ALA A 33 -10.71 -0.14 2.03
CA ALA A 33 -10.32 1.18 1.52
C ALA A 33 -9.05 1.10 0.65
N PHE A 34 -8.00 0.43 1.13
CA PHE A 34 -6.77 0.30 0.34
C PHE A 34 -6.95 -0.55 -0.91
N LYS A 35 -7.78 -1.60 -0.87
CA LYS A 35 -8.10 -2.38 -2.06
C LYS A 35 -8.85 -1.55 -3.11
N SER A 36 -9.81 -0.73 -2.69
CA SER A 36 -10.52 0.18 -3.60
C SER A 36 -9.55 1.17 -4.23
N ALA A 37 -8.73 1.84 -3.42
CA ALA A 37 -7.75 2.81 -3.90
C ALA A 37 -6.72 2.19 -4.86
N ALA A 38 -6.23 0.98 -4.56
CA ALA A 38 -5.33 0.24 -5.45
C ALA A 38 -6.00 -0.10 -6.80
N HIS A 39 -7.28 -0.46 -6.75
CA HIS A 39 -8.06 -0.73 -7.96
C HIS A 39 -8.27 0.54 -8.81
N GLU A 40 -8.66 1.65 -8.17
CA GLU A 40 -8.87 2.95 -8.82
C GLU A 40 -7.58 3.53 -9.40
N SER A 41 -6.43 3.21 -8.81
CA SER A 41 -5.09 3.62 -9.26
C SER A 41 -4.57 2.86 -10.50
N GLY A 42 -5.45 2.23 -11.27
CA GLY A 42 -5.09 1.44 -12.46
C GLY A 42 -4.95 -0.06 -12.20
N ASN A 43 -5.72 -0.59 -11.25
CA ASN A 43 -5.77 -2.02 -10.90
C ASN A 43 -4.42 -2.57 -10.41
N LEU A 44 -3.80 -1.84 -9.47
CA LEU A 44 -2.54 -2.21 -8.85
C LEU A 44 -2.74 -3.34 -7.83
N SER A 45 -1.72 -4.17 -7.63
CA SER A 45 -1.68 -5.04 -6.46
C SER A 45 -1.52 -4.18 -5.21
N LEU A 46 -2.10 -4.61 -4.09
CA LEU A 46 -2.03 -3.87 -2.83
C LEU A 46 -0.58 -3.57 -2.41
N SER A 47 0.34 -4.51 -2.59
CA SER A 47 1.77 -4.32 -2.31
C SER A 47 2.39 -3.18 -3.14
N LEU A 48 2.14 -3.18 -4.45
CA LEU A 48 2.68 -2.17 -5.36
C LEU A 48 2.05 -0.80 -5.10
N TYR A 49 0.76 -0.77 -4.77
CA TYR A 49 0.07 0.45 -4.37
C TYR A 49 0.73 1.06 -3.12
N LEU A 50 0.97 0.27 -2.08
CA LEU A 50 1.61 0.76 -0.85
C LEU A 50 3.07 1.19 -1.08
N GLU A 51 3.83 0.50 -1.93
CA GLU A 51 5.19 0.91 -2.31
C GLU A 51 5.20 2.27 -3.01
N ARG A 52 4.28 2.49 -3.95
CA ARG A 52 4.14 3.77 -4.65
C ARG A 52 3.66 4.88 -3.74
N LEU A 53 2.70 4.59 -2.85
CA LEU A 53 2.22 5.54 -1.86
C LEU A 53 3.37 5.99 -0.93
N ALA A 54 4.19 5.06 -0.44
CA ALA A 54 5.34 5.39 0.37
C ALA A 54 6.37 6.24 -0.38
N ALA A 55 6.65 5.91 -1.66
CA ALA A 55 7.54 6.69 -2.50
C ALA A 55 7.03 8.11 -2.74
N GLN A 56 5.73 8.27 -3.01
CA GLN A 56 5.09 9.57 -3.18
C GLN A 56 5.18 10.41 -1.90
N VAL A 57 4.90 9.82 -0.74
CA VAL A 57 5.01 10.53 0.55
C VAL A 57 6.45 10.97 0.82
N LEU A 58 7.44 10.13 0.49
CA LEU A 58 8.85 10.48 0.59
C LEU A 58 9.24 11.60 -0.37
N GLU A 59 8.72 11.60 -1.59
CA GLU A 59 8.96 12.66 -2.58
C GLU A 59 8.37 14.00 -2.12
N GLU A 60 7.16 13.98 -1.55
CA GLU A 60 6.43 15.16 -1.09
C GLU A 60 6.97 15.74 0.23
N GLN A 61 7.39 14.88 1.17
CA GLN A 61 7.74 15.28 2.54
C GLN A 61 9.23 15.09 2.88
N GLY A 62 10.01 14.48 1.98
CA GLY A 62 11.42 14.10 2.20
C GLY A 62 11.60 12.91 3.14
N THR A 63 10.58 12.55 3.94
CA THR A 63 10.61 11.47 4.93
C THR A 63 9.23 10.81 5.07
N LEU A 64 9.18 9.57 5.58
CA LEU A 64 7.90 8.97 5.96
C LEU A 64 7.40 9.62 7.27
N PRO A 65 6.08 9.84 7.42
CA PRO A 65 5.51 10.45 8.61
C PRO A 65 5.88 9.68 9.86
N LEU A 66 6.36 10.41 10.86
CA LEU A 66 6.45 9.90 12.22
C LEU A 66 5.10 10.13 12.88
N PHE A 67 4.43 9.04 13.26
CA PHE A 67 3.23 9.11 14.08
C PHE A 67 3.71 9.17 15.53
N PRO A 68 3.53 10.30 16.26
CA PRO A 68 3.77 10.30 17.69
C PRO A 68 2.84 9.27 18.34
N ASP A 69 3.36 8.50 19.29
CA ASP A 69 2.56 7.49 20.00
C ASP A 69 1.34 8.16 20.63
N ALA A 70 0.15 7.68 20.28
CA ALA A 70 -1.12 8.16 20.79
C ALA A 70 -1.43 7.66 22.21
N GLU A 71 -0.40 7.48 23.07
CA GLU A 71 -0.61 7.03 24.46
C GLU A 71 -1.24 8.11 25.35
N GLU A 72 -1.34 9.38 24.91
CA GLU A 72 -2.13 10.39 25.62
C GLU A 72 -3.65 10.36 25.30
N ALA A 73 -4.13 9.49 24.40
CA ALA A 73 -5.54 9.52 23.96
C ALA A 73 -6.45 8.42 24.54
N HIS A 74 -5.94 7.53 25.40
CA HIS A 74 -6.70 6.36 25.88
C HIS A 74 -6.95 6.28 27.39
N THR A 75 -6.65 7.32 28.19
CA THR A 75 -6.96 7.34 29.64
C THR A 75 -7.63 8.62 30.16
N GLU A 76 -8.53 9.23 29.38
CA GLU A 76 -9.59 10.07 29.96
C GLU A 76 -10.95 9.76 29.31
N ALA A 77 -11.55 8.66 29.75
CA ALA A 77 -12.99 8.46 29.69
C ALA A 77 -13.44 7.88 31.04
N ALA A 78 -13.85 8.81 31.91
CA ALA A 78 -14.74 8.71 33.09
C ALA A 78 -14.55 7.55 34.07
#